data_AF-A0A7Y6ZJZ5-F1
#
_entry.id   AF-A0A7Y6ZJZ5-F1
#
_cell.length_a   1.000
_cell.length_b   1.000
_cell.length_c   1.000
_cell.angle_alpha   90.00
_cell.angle_beta   90.00
_cell.angle_gamma   90.00
#
_symmetry.space_group_name_H-M   'P 1'
#
loop_
_entity.id
_entity.type
_entity.pdbx_description
1 polymer ?
#
loop_
_entity_poly.entity_id
_entity_poly.type
_entity_poly.pdbx_seq_one_letter_code
_entity_poly.pdbx_strand_id
1 'polypeptide(L)' 'ATWGGLIGFIIGKEGIEKAFGRKFSDRFYIHRTRIGFEGEGIDTFENMAKKGVWIIDRVVQEELHGGVDLRENKWYIPN' A
#
# COMPACT_ATOMS: atom_id res chain seq x y z
N ALA A 1 2.61 15.63 3.42
CA ALA A 1 3.61 14.54 3.48
C ALA A 1 4.04 14.22 2.07
N THR A 2 5.10 14.86 1.57
CA THR A 2 5.58 14.66 0.19
C THR A 2 6.96 14.02 0.23
N TRP A 3 7.94 14.65 0.89
CA TRP A 3 9.29 14.10 1.01
C TRP A 3 9.44 13.02 2.08
N GLY A 4 8.90 13.25 3.28
CA GLY A 4 8.94 12.26 4.37
C GLY A 4 8.21 10.95 4.04
N GLY A 5 7.16 11.03 3.21
CA GLY A 5 6.45 9.84 2.71
C GLY A 5 7.29 9.03 1.74
N LEU A 6 7.92 9.69 0.75
CA LEU A 6 8.80 9.03 -0.21
C LEU A 6 10.04 8.41 0.46
N ILE A 7 10.67 9.13 1.38
CA ILE A 7 11.82 8.63 2.15
C ILE A 7 11.40 7.42 2.98
N GLY A 8 10.25 7.48 3.66
CA GLY A 8 9.71 6.34 4.40
C GLY A 8 9.42 5.13 3.52
N PHE A 9 8.95 5.35 2.29
CA PHE A 9 8.74 4.29 1.31
C PHE A 9 10.04 3.59 0.90
N ILE A 10 11.10 4.35 0.60
CA ILE A 10 12.40 3.80 0.19
C ILE A 10 13.08 3.04 1.33
N ILE A 11 13.03 3.60 2.54
CA ILE A 11 13.73 3.05 3.72
C ILE A 11 12.97 1.86 4.33
N GLY A 12 11.64 1.80 4.13
CA GLY A 12 10.77 0.78 4.71
C GLY A 12 10.58 0.93 6.22
N LYS A 13 9.64 0.16 6.78
CA LYS A 13 9.26 0.19 8.20
C LYS A 13 10.45 -0.03 9.12
N GLU A 14 11.27 -1.05 8.84
CA GLU A 14 12.42 -1.40 9.68
C GLU A 14 13.46 -0.28 9.75
N GLY A 15 13.79 0.34 8.61
CA GLY A 15 14.74 1.43 8.57
C GLY A 15 14.21 2.69 9.26
N ILE A 16 12.90 2.96 9.19
CA ILE A 16 12.25 4.04 9.93
C ILE A 16 12.26 3.75 11.44
N GLU A 17 11.91 2.54 11.87
CA GLU A 17 12.01 2.15 13.29
C GLU A 17 13.44 2.29 13.83
N LYS A 18 14.45 1.92 13.03
CA LYS A 18 15.86 2.08 13.37
C LYS A 18 16.26 3.56 13.48
N ALA A 19 15.82 4.41 12.55
CA ALA A 19 16.16 5.83 12.53
C ALA A 19 15.59 6.58 13.74
N PHE A 20 14.41 6.18 14.23
CA PHE A 20 13.73 6.83 15.35
C PHE A 20 13.87 6.07 16.68
N GLY A 21 14.54 4.92 16.70
CA GLY A 21 14.76 4.12 17.91
C GLY A 21 13.48 3.64 18.59
N ARG A 22 12.39 3.47 17.84
CA ARG A 22 11.08 3.08 18.38
C ARG A 22 10.34 2.16 17.43
N LYS A 23 9.40 1.39 17.97
CA LYS A 23 8.44 0.62 17.18
C LYS A 23 7.27 1.51 16.76
N PHE A 24 6.80 1.30 15.53
CA PHE A 24 5.60 1.95 15.02
C PHE A 24 4.46 0.93 14.95
N SER A 25 3.23 1.40 15.19
CA SER A 25 2.06 0.54 15.03
C SER A 25 1.90 0.18 13.56
N ASP A 26 1.54 -1.07 13.32
CA ASP A 26 1.08 -1.61 12.05
C ASP A 26 -0.38 -1.23 11.72
N ARG A 27 -1.13 -0.72 12.70
CA ARG A 27 -2.55 -0.37 12.56
C ARG A 27 -2.75 1.07 12.11
N PHE A 28 -3.78 1.27 11.30
CA PHE A 28 -4.24 2.56 10.84
C PHE A 28 -5.75 2.72 11.11
N TYR A 29 -6.09 3.83 11.76
CA TYR A 29 -7.46 4.14 12.19
C TYR A 29 -8.12 5.05 11.15
N ILE A 30 -8.57 4.47 10.05
CA ILE A 30 -9.20 5.16 8.91
C ILE A 30 -10.44 5.94 9.37
N HIS A 31 -11.22 5.36 10.28
CA HIS A 31 -12.46 5.96 10.79
C HIS A 31 -12.28 7.35 11.41
N ARG A 32 -11.07 7.72 11.84
CA ARG A 32 -10.78 9.05 12.41
C ARG A 32 -10.97 10.19 11.40
N THR A 33 -11.00 9.86 10.11
CA THR A 33 -10.95 10.85 9.02
C THR A 33 -11.83 10.48 7.82
N ARG A 34 -12.32 9.23 7.72
CA ARG A 34 -13.19 8.75 6.65
C ARG A 34 -14.24 7.80 7.24
N ILE A 35 -15.40 7.70 6.60
CA ILE A 35 -16.49 6.80 7.00
C ILE A 35 -16.74 5.73 5.92
N GLY A 36 -17.49 4.68 6.25
CA GLY A 36 -17.88 3.64 5.30
C GLY A 36 -16.86 2.52 5.09
N PHE A 37 -15.88 2.39 5.99
CA PHE A 37 -14.91 1.29 5.98
C PHE A 37 -15.34 0.19 6.95
N GLU A 38 -15.23 -1.06 6.51
CA GLU A 38 -15.48 -2.25 7.33
C GLU A 38 -14.49 -2.36 8.51
N GLY A 39 -14.76 -3.28 9.44
CA GLY A 39 -13.86 -3.58 10.57
C GLY A 39 -13.67 -2.40 11.51
N GLU A 40 -14.75 -1.64 11.80
CA GLU A 40 -14.71 -0.40 12.57
C GLU A 40 -13.77 0.67 11.96
N GLY A 41 -13.47 0.57 10.67
CA GLY A 41 -12.50 1.42 9.99
C GLY A 41 -11.09 1.36 10.58
N ILE A 42 -10.70 0.22 11.15
CA ILE A 42 -9.33 -0.09 11.57
C ILE A 42 -8.74 -1.11 10.60
N ASP A 43 -7.59 -0.81 10.01
CA ASP A 43 -6.88 -1.73 9.10
C ASP A 43 -5.38 -1.77 9.44
N THR A 44 -4.60 -2.61 8.75
CA THR A 44 -3.13 -2.64 8.87
C THR A 44 -2.45 -2.12 7.60
N PHE A 45 -1.24 -1.59 7.73
CA PHE A 45 -0.47 -1.12 6.57
C PHE A 45 -0.22 -2.23 5.55
N GLU A 46 0.05 -3.46 5.99
CA GLU A 46 0.27 -4.61 5.13
C GLU A 46 -1.01 -4.99 4.36
N ASN A 47 -2.17 -4.96 5.00
CA ASN A 47 -3.45 -5.23 4.34
C ASN A 47 -3.81 -4.13 3.35
N MET A 48 -3.61 -2.87 3.72
CA MET A 48 -3.81 -1.73 2.81
C MET A 48 -2.89 -1.82 1.59
N ALA A 49 -1.62 -2.19 1.76
CA ALA A 49 -0.68 -2.38 0.66
C ALA A 49 -1.11 -3.50 -0.29
N LYS A 50 -1.56 -4.65 0.25
CA LYS A 50 -2.11 -5.76 -0.54
C LYS A 50 -3.33 -5.34 -1.36
N LYS A 51 -4.28 -4.64 -0.72
CA LYS A 51 -5.45 -4.08 -1.41
C LYS A 51 -5.03 -3.11 -2.52
N GLY A 52 -4.01 -2.28 -2.27
CA GLY A 52 -3.44 -1.37 -3.26
C GLY A 52 -2.88 -2.10 -4.48
N VAL A 53 -2.08 -3.15 -4.29
CA VAL A 53 -1.57 -3.99 -5.39
C VAL A 53 -2.72 -4.62 -6.17
N TRP A 54 -3.72 -5.17 -5.47
CA TRP A 54 -4.88 -5.78 -6.13
C TRP A 54 -5.69 -4.79 -6.95
N ILE A 55 -5.85 -3.55 -6.49
CA ILE A 55 -6.48 -2.48 -7.27
C ILE A 55 -5.67 -2.19 -8.54
N ILE A 56 -4.34 -2.14 -8.45
CA ILE A 56 -3.48 -1.89 -9.62
C ILE A 56 -3.59 -3.05 -10.62
N ASP A 57 -3.55 -4.31 -10.14
CA ASP A 57 -3.73 -5.49 -11.00
C ASP A 57 -5.04 -5.39 -11.78
N ARG A 58 -6.14 -5.05 -11.11
CA ARG A 58 -7.45 -4.86 -11.74
C ARG A 58 -7.43 -3.74 -12.77
N VAL A 59 -6.84 -2.58 -12.46
CA VAL A 59 -6.75 -1.48 -13.43
C VAL A 59 -5.94 -1.91 -14.66
N VAL A 60 -4.82 -2.61 -14.48
CA VAL A 60 -4.00 -3.10 -15.59
C VAL A 60 -4.79 -4.08 -16.47
N GLN A 61 -5.56 -5.00 -15.88
CA GLN A 61 -6.30 -6.01 -16.64
C GLN A 61 -7.61 -5.48 -17.24
N GLU A 62 -8.41 -4.78 -16.45
CA GLU A 62 -9.79 -4.38 -16.78
C GLU A 62 -9.82 -3.09 -17.62
N GLU A 63 -9.03 -2.09 -17.24
CA GLU A 63 -9.07 -0.76 -17.86
C GLU A 63 -8.02 -0.59 -18.96
N LEU A 64 -6.80 -1.08 -18.73
CA LEU A 64 -5.70 -0.97 -19.69
C LEU A 64 -5.64 -2.17 -20.65
N HIS A 65 -6.44 -3.23 -20.42
CA HIS A 65 -6.40 -4.48 -21.20
C HIS A 65 -4.98 -5.09 -21.30
N GLY A 66 -4.17 -4.88 -20.26
CA GLY A 66 -2.82 -5.39 -20.10
C GLY A 66 -2.77 -6.77 -19.42
N GLY A 67 -1.56 -7.15 -19.02
CA GLY A 67 -1.29 -8.44 -18.36
C GLY A 67 -0.67 -8.27 -16.98
N VAL A 68 -0.96 -9.21 -16.08
CA VAL A 68 -0.35 -9.30 -14.74
C VAL A 68 0.36 -10.65 -14.63
N ASP A 69 1.65 -10.63 -14.31
CA ASP A 69 2.43 -11.83 -14.00
C ASP A 69 2.83 -11.84 -12.53
N LEU A 70 2.12 -12.65 -11.76
CA LEU A 70 2.32 -12.80 -10.32
C LEU A 70 3.57 -13.62 -9.96
N ARG A 71 4.13 -14.40 -10.90
CA ARG A 71 5.34 -15.20 -10.66
C ARG A 71 6.57 -14.32 -10.75
N GLU A 72 6.58 -13.47 -11.77
CA GLU A 72 7.68 -12.54 -12.05
C GLU A 72 7.49 -11.16 -11.40
N ASN A 73 6.32 -10.92 -10.79
CA ASN A 73 5.90 -9.66 -10.19
C ASN A 73 5.99 -8.48 -11.17
N LYS A 74 5.37 -8.66 -12.36
CA LYS A 74 5.41 -7.69 -13.47
C LYS A 74 4.01 -7.32 -13.94
N TRP A 75 3.87 -6.07 -14.37
CA TRP A 75 2.72 -5.59 -15.13
C TRP A 75 3.12 -5.33 -16.58
N TYR A 76 2.28 -5.79 -17.51
CA TYR A 76 2.41 -5.53 -18.94
C TYR A 76 1.36 -4.51 -19.34
N ILE A 77 1.81 -3.30 -19.69
CA ILE A 77 0.93 -2.22 -20.14
C ILE A 77 1.00 -2.17 -21.67
N PRO A 78 -0.13 -2.29 -22.38
CA PRO A 78 -0.14 -2.22 -23.84
C PRO A 78 0.12 -0.78 -24.32
N ASN A 79 0.66 -0.67 -25.54
CA ASN A 79 0.92 0.61 -26.20
C ASN A 79 -0.34 1.22 -26.82
#